data_AF-A0A954Y568-F1
#
_entry.id   AF-A0A954Y568-F1
#
_cell.length_a   1.000
_cell.length_b   1.000
_cell.length_c   1.000
_cell.angle_alpha   90.00
_cell.angle_beta   90.00
_cell.angle_gamma   90.00
#
_symmetry.space_group_name_H-M   'P 1'
#
loop_
_entity.id
_entity.type
_entity.pdbx_description
1 polymer ?
#
loop_
_entity_poly.entity_id
_entity_poly.type
_entity_poly.pdbx_seq_one_letter_code
_entity_poly.pdbx_strand_id
1 'polypeptide(L)'
;MMLTRTSRSLVALVMLSASAGWANAQPDEQPLDLTCPTTEGAGSPLTMGRRLIGTQCGNCHSRGAIASDWILSNEFQVWEDNDRHSKAYLTLLGSRAQAMGDLLRVEEIASDARCLACHATLPAEWMTGDSSPVASILASEAAHDLVAGGITCEGCHGAAGDADGVTGWQTHAFDREWRNRSPEEKQSKFGYYNVRSPASRTRMCASCHVGDPERGRLVTHEMYAAGHPPLPSFEVETFLRDMPPHWRRISTSGKNPRDYVEPKSNEASRRFLDRTQEAYYAQLRGQNPQLFDQLKQDTSTSFERARSIAIGAIATWTQNARVTAALASEASYPLIPTEHRWPELAAFECAACHHDLKLSGWRALREPPSTPGRPMLRNWSSPLTKAVLLALEEEQAVAAINAAESFMQAATSEQPYGNQQAIAVRLSQAASLADELASTIENRVFSERDAKRLLARIAQVGEQALMDYESARQLVWAADSVLRELDPKGTWNDSAAALANAKLQLTTDLAVPMKSAERLQPQGGAVRQVKLVDLPAVLKPSAEYDAGAMQRCFSRLLDALKKEL
;
A
#
# COMPACT_ATOMS: atom_id res chain seq x y z
N MET A 1 2.30 -50.31 59.38
CA MET A 1 2.34 -51.63 58.70
C MET A 1 2.28 -51.35 57.20
N MET A 2 3.44 -51.39 56.55
CA MET A 2 3.90 -52.50 55.67
C MET A 2 3.14 -52.51 54.33
N LEU A 3 3.71 -51.96 53.25
CA LEU A 3 4.71 -52.57 52.34
C LEU A 3 4.19 -53.80 51.58
N THR A 4 4.17 -53.72 50.25
CA THR A 4 4.81 -54.65 49.27
C THR A 4 4.57 -54.06 47.85
N ARG A 5 5.60 -53.62 47.09
CA ARG A 5 6.54 -54.38 46.22
C ARG A 5 5.80 -55.13 45.10
N THR A 6 6.15 -55.10 43.81
CA THR A 6 7.43 -54.95 43.07
C THR A 6 7.05 -54.81 41.57
N SER A 7 7.82 -54.16 40.68
CA SER A 7 9.00 -54.75 40.05
C SER A 7 9.93 -53.69 39.42
N ARG A 8 11.24 -53.87 39.68
CA ARG A 8 12.37 -53.13 39.12
C ARG A 8 12.94 -53.87 37.91
N SER A 9 13.46 -53.11 36.95
CA SER A 9 14.61 -53.52 36.13
C SER A 9 15.67 -52.41 36.20
N LEU A 10 16.87 -52.79 36.63
CA LEU A 10 18.08 -51.96 36.72
C LEU A 10 18.79 -51.90 35.37
N VAL A 11 19.32 -50.73 35.01
CA VAL A 11 20.53 -50.61 34.18
C VAL A 11 21.43 -49.53 34.80
N ALA A 12 22.73 -49.86 34.88
CA ALA A 12 23.76 -49.19 35.65
C ALA A 12 24.22 -47.85 35.05
N LEU A 13 24.57 -46.92 35.95
CA LEU A 13 25.14 -45.61 35.65
C LEU A 13 26.68 -45.73 35.65
N VAL A 14 27.33 -45.38 34.54
CA VAL A 14 28.79 -45.16 34.48
C VAL A 14 29.00 -43.65 34.43
N MET A 15 29.61 -43.10 35.48
CA MET A 15 30.07 -41.72 35.57
C MET A 15 31.49 -41.62 34.99
N LEU A 16 31.66 -40.85 33.91
CA LEU A 16 32.96 -40.40 33.42
C LEU A 16 32.96 -38.87 33.38
N SER A 17 33.73 -38.28 34.29
CA SER A 17 34.00 -36.84 34.36
C SER A 17 35.05 -36.45 33.32
N ALA A 18 34.70 -35.54 32.41
CA ALA A 18 35.66 -34.81 31.59
C ALA A 18 35.28 -33.32 31.58
N SER A 19 36.06 -32.53 32.30
CA SER A 19 36.09 -31.08 32.22
C SER A 19 36.82 -30.65 30.94
N ALA A 20 36.13 -29.98 30.02
CA ALA A 20 36.74 -29.28 28.89
C ALA A 20 35.98 -27.97 28.66
N GLY A 21 36.74 -26.87 28.55
CA GLY A 21 36.24 -25.50 28.47
C GLY A 21 35.35 -25.25 27.25
N TRP A 22 34.26 -24.53 27.49
CA TRP A 22 33.35 -24.08 26.45
C TRP A 22 33.89 -22.75 25.91
N ALA A 23 34.71 -22.81 24.87
CA ALA A 23 34.84 -21.69 23.97
C ALA A 23 33.54 -21.63 23.16
N ASN A 24 32.79 -20.52 23.30
CA ASN A 24 31.63 -20.22 22.46
C ASN A 24 32.06 -20.05 21.00
N ALA A 25 32.09 -21.14 20.24
CA ALA A 25 32.10 -21.09 18.79
C ALA A 25 30.66 -20.87 18.30
N GLN A 26 30.48 -19.82 17.52
CA GLN A 26 29.23 -19.47 16.83
C GLN A 26 28.77 -20.65 15.95
N PRO A 27 27.47 -20.95 15.81
CA PRO A 27 27.02 -21.71 14.67
C PRO A 27 27.13 -20.78 13.45
N ASP A 28 28.20 -20.95 12.67
CA ASP A 28 28.25 -20.46 11.30
C ASP A 28 26.94 -20.87 10.60
N GLU A 29 26.17 -19.89 10.12
CA GLU A 29 25.04 -20.09 9.22
C GLU A 29 25.55 -20.85 7.98
N GLN A 30 25.48 -22.18 8.01
CA GLN A 30 25.90 -23.02 6.90
C GLN A 30 25.14 -22.58 5.63
N PRO A 31 25.83 -22.46 4.48
CA PRO A 31 25.17 -22.12 3.23
C PRO A 31 24.12 -23.20 2.94
N LEU A 32 22.85 -22.80 2.93
CA LEU A 32 21.79 -23.63 2.43
C LEU A 32 22.04 -23.86 0.94
N ASP A 33 22.14 -25.13 0.55
CA ASP A 33 22.25 -25.57 -0.84
C ASP A 33 20.89 -25.32 -1.54
N LEU A 34 20.60 -24.05 -1.78
CA LEU A 34 19.40 -23.58 -2.46
C LEU A 34 19.71 -23.59 -3.95
N THR A 35 19.28 -24.64 -4.63
CA THR A 35 19.14 -24.63 -6.08
C THR A 35 17.98 -23.69 -6.46
N CYS A 36 18.23 -22.38 -6.43
CA CYS A 36 17.34 -21.39 -7.05
C CYS A 36 17.65 -21.45 -8.57
N PRO A 37 16.68 -21.77 -9.45
CA PRO A 37 16.96 -21.98 -10.87
C PRO A 37 17.57 -20.72 -11.50
N THR A 38 18.57 -20.93 -12.34
CA THR A 38 19.08 -19.92 -13.26
C THR A 38 17.97 -19.55 -14.23
N THR A 39 17.90 -18.28 -14.60
CA THR A 39 16.85 -17.63 -15.42
C THR A 39 16.79 -18.15 -16.86
N GLU A 40 16.56 -19.45 -17.05
CA GLU A 40 16.41 -20.08 -18.36
C GLU A 40 14.95 -20.02 -18.81
N GLY A 41 14.52 -18.80 -19.16
CA GLY A 41 13.29 -18.59 -19.91
C GLY A 41 13.58 -17.75 -21.14
N ALA A 42 14.01 -18.38 -22.25
CA ALA A 42 13.99 -17.71 -23.54
C ALA A 42 12.53 -17.33 -23.85
N GLY A 43 12.23 -16.02 -23.88
CA GLY A 43 10.87 -15.51 -24.11
C GLY A 43 10.25 -14.71 -22.96
N SER A 44 10.89 -14.61 -21.78
CA SER A 44 10.36 -13.76 -20.70
C SER A 44 10.44 -12.27 -21.04
N PRO A 45 9.41 -11.46 -20.70
CA PRO A 45 9.39 -10.01 -20.90
C PRO A 45 10.62 -9.30 -20.34
N LEU A 46 11.09 -8.26 -21.05
CA LEU A 46 12.09 -7.34 -20.52
C LEU A 46 11.43 -6.04 -20.03
N THR A 47 11.80 -5.57 -18.84
CA THR A 47 11.56 -4.19 -18.38
C THR A 47 12.88 -3.60 -17.90
N MET A 48 13.21 -2.39 -18.36
CA MET A 48 14.52 -1.76 -18.11
C MET A 48 15.73 -2.69 -18.36
N GLY A 49 15.64 -3.55 -19.39
CA GLY A 49 16.70 -4.50 -19.74
C GLY A 49 16.80 -5.75 -18.84
N ARG A 50 15.78 -6.05 -18.01
CA ARG A 50 15.75 -7.18 -17.07
C ARG A 50 14.56 -8.08 -17.30
N ARG A 51 14.73 -9.40 -17.10
CA ARG A 51 13.64 -10.37 -17.29
C ARG A 51 12.67 -10.34 -16.12
N LEU A 52 11.38 -10.48 -16.41
CA LEU A 52 10.40 -10.87 -15.40
C LEU A 52 10.48 -12.38 -15.16
N ILE A 53 10.51 -12.80 -13.90
CA ILE A 53 10.58 -14.22 -13.50
C ILE A 53 9.26 -14.75 -12.93
N GLY A 54 8.27 -13.88 -12.71
CA GLY A 54 6.91 -14.25 -12.33
C GLY A 54 6.82 -14.94 -10.98
N THR A 55 6.29 -16.16 -10.98
CA THR A 55 6.06 -16.93 -9.76
C THR A 55 7.30 -17.67 -9.25
N GLN A 56 8.44 -17.57 -9.95
CA GLN A 56 9.68 -18.26 -9.58
C GLN A 56 10.28 -17.82 -8.24
N CYS A 57 9.84 -16.67 -7.68
CA CYS A 57 10.16 -16.28 -6.30
C CYS A 57 9.81 -17.38 -5.28
N GLY A 58 8.76 -18.17 -5.57
CA GLY A 58 8.32 -19.27 -4.74
C GLY A 58 9.34 -20.40 -4.56
N ASN A 59 10.34 -20.53 -5.44
CA ASN A 59 11.39 -21.55 -5.29
C ASN A 59 12.22 -21.36 -4.02
N CYS A 60 12.41 -20.11 -3.60
CA CYS A 60 13.21 -19.74 -2.43
C CYS A 60 12.34 -19.16 -1.29
N HIS A 61 11.17 -18.58 -1.60
CA HIS A 61 10.24 -17.96 -0.63
C HIS A 61 9.00 -18.79 -0.25
N SER A 62 9.01 -20.12 -0.50
CA SER A 62 7.91 -21.03 -0.08
C SER A 62 8.34 -22.23 0.77
N ARG A 63 9.66 -22.47 0.92
CA ARG A 63 10.15 -23.80 1.34
C ARG A 63 10.49 -23.93 2.82
N GLY A 64 10.31 -22.87 3.64
CA GLY A 64 10.86 -22.84 5.00
C GLY A 64 12.39 -23.00 5.08
N ALA A 65 13.05 -23.15 3.92
CA ALA A 65 14.44 -23.55 3.79
C ALA A 65 15.41 -22.43 4.21
N ILE A 66 14.99 -21.16 4.09
CA ILE A 66 15.77 -19.96 4.44
C ILE A 66 15.18 -19.24 5.67
N ALA A 67 14.30 -19.92 6.42
CA ALA A 67 13.57 -19.29 7.50
C ALA A 67 14.56 -18.81 8.56
N SER A 68 14.55 -17.50 8.81
CA SER A 68 15.39 -16.86 9.81
C SER A 68 14.53 -15.95 10.68
N ASP A 69 15.16 -15.32 11.67
CA ASP A 69 14.53 -14.27 12.45
C ASP A 69 14.13 -13.04 11.61
N TRP A 70 14.45 -13.01 10.31
CA TRP A 70 14.09 -11.91 9.42
C TRP A 70 13.30 -12.32 8.17
N ILE A 71 13.68 -13.43 7.53
CA ILE A 71 13.02 -13.97 6.34
C ILE A 71 11.99 -15.00 6.80
N LEU A 72 10.73 -14.82 6.41
CA LEU A 72 9.64 -15.70 6.84
C LEU A 72 9.66 -17.04 6.09
N SER A 73 10.17 -17.06 4.86
CA SER A 73 10.20 -18.22 3.95
C SER A 73 8.83 -18.86 3.69
N ASN A 74 7.78 -18.07 3.87
CA ASN A 74 6.40 -18.37 3.50
C ASN A 74 5.77 -17.24 2.69
N GLU A 75 6.57 -16.26 2.24
CA GLU A 75 6.07 -15.04 1.61
C GLU A 75 5.24 -15.34 0.36
N PHE A 76 5.72 -16.28 -0.46
CA PHE A 76 5.02 -16.70 -1.67
C PHE A 76 3.70 -17.42 -1.33
N GLN A 77 3.69 -18.31 -0.35
CA GLN A 77 2.46 -19.01 0.08
C GLN A 77 1.41 -18.02 0.60
N VAL A 78 1.84 -17.03 1.41
CA VAL A 78 0.96 -15.97 1.90
C VAL A 78 0.37 -15.17 0.74
N TRP A 79 1.19 -14.81 -0.25
CA TRP A 79 0.74 -14.12 -1.46
C TRP A 79 -0.24 -14.96 -2.30
N GLU A 80 0.09 -16.22 -2.57
CA GLU A 80 -0.70 -17.09 -3.44
C GLU A 80 -2.10 -17.39 -2.85
N ASP A 81 -2.15 -17.70 -1.55
CA ASP A 81 -3.37 -18.14 -0.88
C ASP A 81 -4.25 -16.97 -0.44
N ASN A 82 -3.64 -15.96 0.17
CA ASN A 82 -4.36 -14.98 0.98
C ASN A 82 -4.40 -13.60 0.33
N ASP A 83 -3.41 -13.24 -0.49
CA ASP A 83 -3.36 -11.93 -1.12
C ASP A 83 -4.36 -11.84 -2.29
N ARG A 84 -4.96 -10.66 -2.46
CA ARG A 84 -5.86 -10.36 -3.57
C ARG A 84 -5.09 -9.97 -4.82
N HIS A 85 -3.86 -9.49 -4.67
CA HIS A 85 -2.94 -9.20 -5.77
C HIS A 85 -2.72 -10.43 -6.66
N SER A 86 -2.52 -11.61 -6.07
CA SER A 86 -2.37 -12.87 -6.81
C SER A 86 -3.66 -13.31 -7.54
N LYS A 87 -4.80 -12.69 -7.24
CA LYS A 87 -6.12 -12.99 -7.82
C LYS A 87 -6.59 -11.90 -8.79
N ALA A 88 -5.80 -10.84 -8.99
CA ALA A 88 -6.21 -9.67 -9.76
C ALA A 88 -6.59 -10.04 -11.19
N TYR A 89 -5.74 -10.75 -11.93
CA TYR A 89 -6.04 -11.19 -13.29
C TYR A 89 -7.29 -12.06 -13.39
N LEU A 90 -7.49 -12.98 -12.44
CA LEU A 90 -8.65 -13.87 -12.45
C LEU A 90 -9.96 -13.09 -12.45
N THR A 91 -10.02 -11.90 -11.85
CA THR A 91 -11.24 -11.08 -11.88
C THR A 91 -11.64 -10.64 -13.29
N LEU A 92 -10.71 -10.59 -14.25
CA LEU A 92 -10.97 -10.30 -15.67
C LEU A 92 -11.61 -11.45 -16.42
N LEU A 93 -11.55 -12.67 -15.87
CA LEU A 93 -12.20 -13.87 -16.44
C LEU A 93 -13.64 -14.06 -15.94
N GLY A 94 -14.04 -13.29 -14.92
CA GLY A 94 -15.32 -13.45 -14.24
C GLY A 94 -16.49 -12.83 -14.98
N SER A 95 -17.70 -13.16 -14.52
CA SER A 95 -18.96 -12.73 -15.15
C SER A 95 -19.11 -11.20 -15.25
N ARG A 96 -18.64 -10.46 -14.23
CA ARG A 96 -18.66 -8.99 -14.23
C ARG A 96 -17.76 -8.41 -15.33
N ALA A 97 -16.57 -8.96 -15.52
CA ALA A 97 -15.64 -8.49 -16.54
C ALA A 97 -16.18 -8.78 -17.95
N GLN A 98 -16.83 -9.91 -18.15
CA GLN A 98 -17.52 -10.22 -19.42
C GLN A 98 -18.64 -9.20 -19.71
N ALA A 99 -19.48 -8.90 -18.70
CA ALA A 99 -20.53 -7.89 -18.84
C ALA A 99 -19.96 -6.48 -19.12
N MET A 100 -18.81 -6.14 -18.52
CA MET A 100 -18.09 -4.91 -18.86
C MET A 100 -17.63 -4.92 -20.32
N GLY A 101 -17.15 -6.05 -20.84
CA GLY A 101 -16.71 -6.19 -22.23
C GLY A 101 -17.83 -5.88 -23.22
N ASP A 102 -19.03 -6.41 -22.98
CA ASP A 102 -20.21 -6.14 -23.80
C ASP A 102 -20.56 -4.64 -23.84
N LEU A 103 -20.48 -3.95 -22.69
CA LEU A 103 -20.79 -2.53 -22.56
C LEU A 103 -19.71 -1.62 -23.16
N LEU A 104 -18.44 -1.97 -22.98
CA LEU A 104 -17.27 -1.25 -23.49
C LEU A 104 -16.95 -1.59 -24.96
N ARG A 105 -17.64 -2.58 -25.54
CA ARG A 105 -17.36 -3.13 -26.88
C ARG A 105 -15.93 -3.67 -27.00
N VAL A 106 -15.50 -4.37 -25.97
CA VAL A 106 -14.21 -5.05 -25.89
C VAL A 106 -14.48 -6.55 -25.93
N GLU A 107 -14.04 -7.21 -26.99
CA GLU A 107 -14.29 -8.63 -27.22
C GLU A 107 -13.66 -9.52 -26.12
N GLU A 108 -12.43 -9.20 -25.71
CA GLU A 108 -11.70 -9.96 -24.69
C GLU A 108 -11.06 -9.02 -23.64
N ILE A 109 -11.79 -8.76 -22.54
CA ILE A 109 -11.28 -7.91 -21.44
C ILE A 109 -9.99 -8.46 -20.82
N ALA A 110 -9.83 -9.78 -20.76
CA ALA A 110 -8.66 -10.41 -20.18
C ALA A 110 -7.36 -10.14 -20.96
N SER A 111 -7.45 -9.73 -22.23
CA SER A 111 -6.31 -9.34 -23.06
C SER A 111 -6.23 -7.83 -23.32
N ASP A 112 -7.18 -7.04 -22.80
CA ASP A 112 -7.18 -5.58 -22.96
C ASP A 112 -6.09 -4.94 -22.08
N ALA A 113 -5.17 -4.20 -22.72
CA ALA A 113 -4.06 -3.54 -22.06
C ALA A 113 -4.51 -2.56 -20.96
N ARG A 114 -5.67 -1.91 -21.10
CA ARG A 114 -6.21 -0.98 -20.09
C ARG A 114 -6.54 -1.71 -18.79
N CYS A 115 -7.02 -2.94 -18.89
CA CYS A 115 -7.34 -3.77 -17.74
C CYS A 115 -6.07 -4.40 -17.15
N LEU A 116 -5.18 -4.90 -18.00
CA LEU A 116 -3.93 -5.54 -17.58
C LEU A 116 -2.95 -4.59 -16.90
N ALA A 117 -2.99 -3.29 -17.21
CA ALA A 117 -2.18 -2.25 -16.54
C ALA A 117 -2.31 -2.27 -15.00
N CYS A 118 -3.49 -2.68 -14.50
CA CYS A 118 -3.81 -2.77 -13.06
C CYS A 118 -3.96 -4.21 -12.56
N HIS A 119 -4.21 -5.19 -13.44
CA HIS A 119 -4.56 -6.57 -13.07
C HIS A 119 -3.45 -7.61 -13.31
N ALA A 120 -2.34 -7.21 -13.92
CA ALA A 120 -1.17 -8.07 -14.13
C ALA A 120 0.16 -7.30 -13.93
N THR A 121 1.20 -8.00 -13.49
CA THR A 121 2.56 -7.43 -13.48
C THR A 121 3.14 -7.48 -14.89
N LEU A 122 2.94 -6.40 -15.65
CA LEU A 122 3.52 -6.22 -16.97
C LEU A 122 4.40 -4.96 -17.04
N PRO A 123 5.44 -4.96 -17.90
CA PRO A 123 6.24 -3.76 -18.21
C PRO A 123 5.34 -2.59 -18.64
N ALA A 124 5.63 -1.39 -18.14
CA ALA A 124 4.90 -0.18 -18.52
C ALA A 124 5.09 0.14 -20.02
N GLU A 125 6.23 -0.25 -20.58
CA GLU A 125 6.58 -0.11 -21.99
C GLU A 125 5.63 -0.87 -22.92
N TRP A 126 4.84 -1.81 -22.38
CA TRP A 126 3.85 -2.60 -23.12
C TRP A 126 2.45 -2.01 -23.05
N MET A 127 2.23 -1.05 -22.16
CA MET A 127 0.96 -0.34 -22.06
C MET A 127 0.90 0.67 -23.19
N THR A 128 0.62 0.24 -24.42
CA THR A 128 0.54 1.14 -25.59
C THR A 128 -0.82 1.02 -26.25
N GLY A 129 -1.22 2.02 -27.03
CA GLY A 129 -2.47 1.95 -27.81
C GLY A 129 -2.48 0.83 -28.87
N ASP A 130 -1.33 0.21 -29.13
CA ASP A 130 -1.19 -1.03 -29.89
C ASP A 130 -1.25 -2.23 -28.93
N SER A 131 -2.25 -3.09 -29.10
CA SER A 131 -2.43 -4.31 -28.31
C SER A 131 -1.59 -5.49 -28.82
N SER A 132 -0.92 -5.35 -29.98
CA SER A 132 -0.08 -6.40 -30.58
C SER A 132 1.00 -6.95 -29.65
N PRO A 133 1.70 -6.14 -28.83
CA PRO A 133 2.62 -6.65 -27.82
C PRO A 133 1.89 -7.60 -26.87
N VAL A 134 0.82 -7.16 -26.21
CA VAL A 134 0.05 -7.94 -25.21
C VAL A 134 -0.50 -9.24 -25.81
N ALA A 135 -1.02 -9.20 -27.03
CA ALA A 135 -1.51 -10.36 -27.75
C ALA A 135 -0.38 -11.37 -28.09
N SER A 136 0.80 -10.89 -28.47
CA SER A 136 1.97 -11.74 -28.76
C SER A 136 2.53 -12.43 -27.51
N ILE A 137 2.38 -11.77 -26.35
CA ILE A 137 2.81 -12.24 -25.04
C ILE A 137 1.86 -13.35 -24.57
N LEU A 138 0.55 -13.11 -24.62
CA LEU A 138 -0.48 -14.13 -24.38
C LEU A 138 -0.42 -15.31 -25.37
N ALA A 139 0.44 -15.29 -26.38
CA ALA A 139 0.70 -16.47 -27.22
C ALA A 139 1.81 -17.38 -26.69
N SER A 140 2.57 -16.96 -25.65
CA SER A 140 3.71 -17.70 -25.11
C SER A 140 3.47 -18.23 -23.68
N GLU A 141 3.97 -19.43 -23.38
CA GLU A 141 3.75 -20.12 -22.10
C GLU A 141 4.33 -19.36 -20.90
N ALA A 142 5.55 -18.82 -21.02
CA ALA A 142 6.20 -18.05 -19.94
C ALA A 142 5.46 -16.74 -19.58
N ALA A 143 4.74 -16.18 -20.54
CA ALA A 143 3.94 -14.99 -20.35
C ALA A 143 2.55 -15.29 -19.77
N HIS A 144 1.98 -16.46 -20.07
CA HIS A 144 0.77 -16.92 -19.41
C HIS A 144 0.94 -16.97 -17.90
N ASP A 145 2.06 -17.51 -17.40
CA ASP A 145 2.33 -17.55 -15.96
C ASP A 145 2.43 -16.16 -15.32
N LEU A 146 2.99 -15.18 -16.04
CA LEU A 146 3.09 -13.81 -15.59
C LEU A 146 1.73 -13.13 -15.48
N VAL A 147 0.89 -13.29 -16.49
CA VAL A 147 -0.46 -12.71 -16.51
C VAL A 147 -1.38 -13.44 -15.52
N ALA A 148 -1.38 -14.78 -15.53
CA ALA A 148 -2.17 -15.62 -14.63
C ALA A 148 -1.81 -15.43 -13.16
N GLY A 149 -0.56 -15.05 -12.86
CA GLY A 149 -0.10 -14.67 -11.55
C GLY A 149 -0.73 -13.39 -11.00
N GLY A 150 -1.39 -12.57 -11.83
CA GLY A 150 -1.94 -11.28 -11.43
C GLY A 150 -0.84 -10.28 -11.06
N ILE A 151 -0.99 -9.60 -9.93
CA ILE A 151 0.07 -8.74 -9.39
C ILE A 151 1.04 -9.61 -8.58
N THR A 152 2.14 -9.98 -9.22
CA THR A 152 3.25 -10.80 -8.68
C THR A 152 4.20 -10.00 -7.77
N CYS A 153 5.15 -10.69 -7.14
CA CYS A 153 6.18 -10.09 -6.31
C CYS A 153 6.92 -8.94 -7.02
N GLU A 154 7.19 -9.08 -8.31
CA GLU A 154 7.93 -8.10 -9.11
C GLU A 154 7.14 -6.79 -9.33
N GLY A 155 5.82 -6.81 -9.17
CA GLY A 155 4.98 -5.61 -9.19
C GLY A 155 5.25 -4.67 -8.01
N CYS A 156 5.84 -5.20 -6.92
CA CYS A 156 6.27 -4.41 -5.76
C CYS A 156 7.80 -4.40 -5.58
N HIS A 157 8.49 -5.50 -5.85
CA HIS A 157 9.92 -5.61 -5.61
C HIS A 157 10.79 -5.19 -6.80
N GLY A 158 10.20 -5.00 -7.98
CA GLY A 158 10.93 -4.73 -9.23
C GLY A 158 11.28 -6.01 -9.98
N ALA A 159 11.60 -5.87 -11.27
CA ALA A 159 11.99 -6.99 -12.11
C ALA A 159 13.33 -7.55 -11.67
N ALA A 160 13.33 -8.85 -11.36
CA ALA A 160 14.45 -9.47 -10.68
C ALA A 160 15.35 -10.26 -11.63
N GLY A 161 14.87 -10.66 -12.80
CA GLY A 161 15.57 -11.59 -13.69
C GLY A 161 16.82 -11.03 -14.36
N ASP A 162 17.83 -11.89 -14.46
CA ASP A 162 19.06 -11.61 -15.18
C ASP A 162 18.82 -11.55 -16.71
N ALA A 163 19.59 -10.74 -17.41
CA ALA A 163 19.61 -10.60 -18.86
C ALA A 163 21.05 -10.38 -19.35
N ASP A 164 21.26 -10.32 -20.67
CA ASP A 164 22.61 -10.19 -21.25
C ASP A 164 23.32 -8.94 -20.71
N GLY A 165 24.41 -9.15 -19.97
CA GLY A 165 25.19 -8.07 -19.35
C GLY A 165 24.56 -7.43 -18.12
N VAL A 166 23.45 -7.95 -17.60
CA VAL A 166 22.74 -7.37 -16.46
C VAL A 166 22.34 -8.44 -15.44
N THR A 167 22.85 -8.35 -14.21
CA THR A 167 22.51 -9.26 -13.10
C THR A 167 21.55 -8.59 -12.12
N GLY A 168 20.72 -9.38 -11.45
CA GLY A 168 19.75 -8.98 -10.44
C GLY A 168 19.34 -10.16 -9.56
N TRP A 169 18.92 -11.28 -10.17
CA TRP A 169 18.36 -12.44 -9.48
C TRP A 169 19.45 -13.21 -8.75
N GLN A 170 20.56 -13.51 -9.43
CA GLN A 170 21.68 -14.21 -8.81
C GLN A 170 22.27 -13.43 -7.63
N THR A 171 22.41 -12.11 -7.76
CA THR A 171 22.94 -11.29 -6.66
C THR A 171 21.97 -11.27 -5.49
N HIS A 172 20.66 -11.13 -5.74
CA HIS A 172 19.67 -11.22 -4.67
C HIS A 172 19.68 -12.58 -3.97
N ALA A 173 19.77 -13.67 -4.72
CA ALA A 173 19.66 -15.03 -4.21
C ALA A 173 20.89 -15.48 -3.41
N PHE A 174 22.10 -15.06 -3.81
CA PHE A 174 23.34 -15.65 -3.29
C PHE A 174 24.28 -14.68 -2.56
N ASP A 175 24.09 -13.36 -2.68
CA ASP A 175 24.92 -12.39 -1.95
C ASP A 175 24.43 -12.21 -0.50
N ARG A 176 25.24 -12.66 0.46
CA ARG A 176 24.95 -12.52 1.90
C ARG A 176 24.86 -11.05 2.34
N GLU A 177 25.47 -10.12 1.61
CA GLU A 177 25.37 -8.69 1.89
C GLU A 177 24.14 -8.03 1.26
N TRP A 178 23.37 -8.74 0.42
CA TRP A 178 22.19 -8.21 -0.26
C TRP A 178 21.29 -7.41 0.68
N ARG A 179 21.02 -7.94 1.88
CA ARG A 179 20.15 -7.28 2.84
C ARG A 179 20.66 -5.90 3.27
N ASN A 180 21.96 -5.75 3.46
CA ASN A 180 22.60 -4.56 4.03
C ASN A 180 22.95 -3.49 2.99
N ARG A 181 22.97 -3.83 1.70
CA ARG A 181 23.18 -2.88 0.59
C ARG A 181 22.17 -1.74 0.64
N SER A 182 22.59 -0.55 0.23
CA SER A 182 21.72 0.62 0.18
C SER A 182 20.58 0.42 -0.82
N PRO A 183 19.40 1.05 -0.61
CA PRO A 183 18.32 1.00 -1.57
C PRO A 183 18.68 1.53 -2.96
N GLU A 184 19.52 2.57 -3.02
CA GLU A 184 19.98 3.18 -4.27
C GLU A 184 20.83 2.19 -5.06
N GLU A 185 21.69 1.41 -4.40
CA GLU A 185 22.46 0.36 -5.05
C GLU A 185 21.54 -0.74 -5.59
N LYS A 186 20.56 -1.19 -4.78
CA LYS A 186 19.56 -2.20 -5.18
C LYS A 186 18.77 -1.77 -6.42
N GLN A 187 18.37 -0.51 -6.47
CA GLN A 187 17.60 0.02 -7.58
C GLN A 187 18.48 0.23 -8.83
N SER A 188 19.58 0.99 -8.70
CA SER A 188 20.40 1.38 -9.85
C SER A 188 21.16 0.21 -10.49
N LYS A 189 21.66 -0.73 -9.69
CA LYS A 189 22.48 -1.85 -10.20
C LYS A 189 21.67 -3.12 -10.46
N PHE A 190 20.56 -3.32 -9.76
CA PHE A 190 19.84 -4.59 -9.78
C PHE A 190 18.34 -4.47 -10.11
N GLY A 191 17.80 -3.26 -10.25
CA GLY A 191 16.42 -3.03 -10.70
C GLY A 191 15.34 -3.15 -9.62
N TYR A 192 15.71 -3.31 -8.35
CA TYR A 192 14.75 -3.51 -7.27
C TYR A 192 14.18 -2.19 -6.73
N TYR A 193 12.89 -2.17 -6.43
CA TYR A 193 12.24 -1.00 -5.84
C TYR A 193 12.46 -0.91 -4.33
N ASN A 194 12.57 0.32 -3.82
CA ASN A 194 12.73 0.58 -2.40
C ASN A 194 11.38 0.51 -1.65
N VAL A 195 10.87 -0.71 -1.43
CA VAL A 195 9.64 -0.94 -0.68
C VAL A 195 9.72 -0.59 0.82
N ARG A 196 10.90 -0.27 1.36
CA ARG A 196 11.04 0.15 2.77
C ARG A 196 10.74 1.61 2.98
N SER A 197 11.15 2.46 2.04
CA SER A 197 10.78 3.87 2.02
C SER A 197 9.26 4.01 1.96
N PRO A 198 8.61 4.66 2.95
CA PRO A 198 7.18 4.92 2.86
C PRO A 198 6.79 5.71 1.63
N ALA A 199 7.59 6.69 1.18
CA ALA A 199 7.27 7.44 -0.03
C ALA A 199 7.29 6.55 -1.27
N SER A 200 8.35 5.76 -1.47
CA SER A 200 8.46 4.86 -2.63
C SER A 200 7.38 3.78 -2.60
N ARG A 201 7.14 3.16 -1.44
CA ARG A 201 6.07 2.16 -1.26
C ARG A 201 4.68 2.75 -1.54
N THR A 202 4.39 3.93 -0.99
CA THR A 202 3.09 4.60 -1.20
C THR A 202 2.88 4.94 -2.68
N ARG A 203 3.88 5.53 -3.35
CA ARG A 203 3.78 5.86 -4.79
C ARG A 203 3.49 4.62 -5.63
N MET A 204 4.11 3.50 -5.30
CA MET A 204 3.85 2.23 -5.97
C MET A 204 2.41 1.74 -5.78
N CYS A 205 1.91 1.70 -4.54
CA CYS A 205 0.53 1.31 -4.28
C CYS A 205 -0.48 2.28 -4.93
N ALA A 206 -0.23 3.59 -4.79
CA ALA A 206 -1.09 4.64 -5.31
C ALA A 206 -1.14 4.63 -6.85
N SER A 207 -0.10 4.16 -7.54
CA SER A 207 -0.13 4.06 -9.00
C SER A 207 -1.28 3.18 -9.54
N CYS A 208 -1.74 2.18 -8.78
CA CYS A 208 -2.91 1.37 -9.12
C CYS A 208 -4.18 1.81 -8.35
N HIS A 209 -4.04 2.17 -7.07
CA HIS A 209 -5.18 2.47 -6.19
C HIS A 209 -5.71 3.91 -6.29
N VAL A 210 -4.93 4.81 -6.86
CA VAL A 210 -5.32 6.19 -7.19
C VAL A 210 -5.29 6.38 -8.70
N GLY A 211 -4.26 5.83 -9.37
CA GLY A 211 -4.06 5.88 -10.81
C GLY A 211 -2.65 6.40 -11.15
N ASP A 212 -2.20 6.12 -12.36
CA ASP A 212 -0.93 6.56 -12.94
C ASP A 212 -1.04 6.55 -14.49
N PRO A 213 -1.45 7.67 -15.10
CA PRO A 213 -1.58 7.79 -16.55
C PRO A 213 -0.31 7.45 -17.32
N GLU A 214 0.89 7.68 -16.77
CA GLU A 214 2.15 7.35 -17.44
C GLU A 214 2.35 5.83 -17.61
N ARG A 215 1.68 5.04 -16.77
CA ARG A 215 1.68 3.57 -16.82
C ARG A 215 0.38 2.99 -17.39
N GLY A 216 -0.49 3.82 -17.95
CA GLY A 216 -1.79 3.40 -18.46
C GLY A 216 -2.77 2.94 -17.37
N ARG A 217 -2.49 3.28 -16.09
CA ARG A 217 -3.29 2.87 -14.93
C ARG A 217 -4.34 3.93 -14.65
N LEU A 218 -5.53 3.78 -15.23
CA LEU A 218 -6.62 4.70 -15.00
C LEU A 218 -7.95 3.95 -15.06
N VAL A 219 -8.80 4.17 -14.07
CA VAL A 219 -10.20 3.75 -14.13
C VAL A 219 -11.03 4.95 -14.56
N THR A 220 -11.55 4.91 -15.78
CA THR A 220 -12.36 5.99 -16.35
C THR A 220 -13.81 5.92 -15.87
N HIS A 221 -14.55 6.99 -16.04
CA HIS A 221 -15.99 6.99 -15.81
C HIS A 221 -16.72 5.97 -16.68
N GLU A 222 -16.26 5.77 -17.92
CA GLU A 222 -16.80 4.73 -18.81
C GLU A 222 -16.64 3.33 -18.21
N MET A 223 -15.47 3.03 -17.63
CA MET A 223 -15.24 1.76 -16.93
C MET A 223 -16.15 1.61 -15.69
N TYR A 224 -16.36 2.68 -14.92
CA TYR A 224 -17.32 2.67 -13.81
C TYR A 224 -18.75 2.43 -14.30
N ALA A 225 -19.16 3.09 -15.39
CA ALA A 225 -20.48 2.90 -16.00
C ALA A 225 -20.68 1.48 -16.54
N ALA A 226 -19.61 0.86 -17.05
CA ALA A 226 -19.61 -0.55 -17.48
C ALA A 226 -19.66 -1.55 -16.32
N GLY A 227 -19.43 -1.12 -15.08
CA GLY A 227 -19.55 -1.95 -13.88
C GLY A 227 -18.25 -2.24 -13.13
N HIS A 228 -17.15 -1.52 -13.44
CA HIS A 228 -15.94 -1.60 -12.61
C HIS A 228 -16.29 -1.20 -11.15
N PRO A 229 -15.86 -1.97 -10.13
CA PRO A 229 -16.03 -1.56 -8.74
C PRO A 229 -15.37 -0.20 -8.45
N PRO A 230 -15.96 0.68 -7.62
CA PRO A 230 -15.30 1.95 -7.28
C PRO A 230 -13.95 1.69 -6.63
N LEU A 231 -12.90 2.41 -7.05
CA LEU A 231 -11.65 2.41 -6.31
C LEU A 231 -11.87 3.14 -4.98
N PRO A 232 -11.71 2.47 -3.83
CA PRO A 232 -11.83 3.16 -2.54
C PRO A 232 -10.69 4.19 -2.39
N SER A 233 -10.92 5.25 -1.62
CA SER A 233 -9.81 6.04 -1.03
C SER A 233 -8.73 5.15 -0.43
N PHE A 234 -7.52 5.70 -0.39
CA PHE A 234 -6.30 4.95 -0.08
C PHE A 234 -5.59 5.51 1.18
N GLU A 235 -5.19 4.62 2.08
CA GLU A 235 -4.34 4.93 3.25
C GLU A 235 -3.33 3.78 3.42
N VAL A 236 -2.04 4.10 3.32
CA VAL A 236 -0.98 3.11 3.13
C VAL A 236 -0.90 2.08 4.27
N GLU A 237 -1.02 2.46 5.53
CA GLU A 237 -0.88 1.53 6.65
C GLU A 237 -2.08 0.60 6.79
N THR A 238 -3.27 1.08 6.48
CA THR A 238 -4.49 0.26 6.41
C THR A 238 -4.43 -0.75 5.27
N PHE A 239 -4.00 -0.32 4.08
CA PHE A 239 -3.83 -1.25 2.96
C PHE A 239 -2.73 -2.28 3.25
N LEU A 240 -1.64 -1.89 3.93
CA LEU A 240 -0.60 -2.83 4.39
C LEU A 240 -1.08 -3.80 5.47
N ARG A 241 -2.03 -3.41 6.32
CA ARG A 241 -2.62 -4.27 7.34
C ARG A 241 -3.55 -5.32 6.73
N ASP A 242 -4.36 -4.89 5.77
CA ASP A 242 -5.39 -5.72 5.15
C ASP A 242 -4.81 -6.58 4.00
N MET A 243 -3.70 -6.17 3.39
CA MET A 243 -2.82 -7.06 2.64
C MET A 243 -2.16 -8.04 3.62
N PRO A 244 -2.27 -9.36 3.42
CA PRO A 244 -1.64 -10.35 4.30
C PRO A 244 -0.14 -10.07 4.45
N PRO A 245 0.34 -9.73 5.66
CA PRO A 245 1.73 -9.34 5.81
C PRO A 245 2.65 -10.54 5.58
N HIS A 246 3.59 -10.35 4.65
CA HIS A 246 4.64 -11.30 4.29
C HIS A 246 6.02 -10.65 4.42
N TRP A 247 6.15 -9.69 5.33
CA TRP A 247 7.39 -9.05 5.72
C TRP A 247 7.41 -8.86 7.24
N ARG A 248 8.59 -8.55 7.80
CA ARG A 248 8.76 -8.12 9.19
C ARG A 248 9.13 -6.65 9.24
N ARG A 249 8.52 -5.90 10.17
CA ARG A 249 9.04 -4.59 10.58
C ARG A 249 10.14 -4.78 11.61
N ILE A 250 10.95 -3.75 11.84
CA ILE A 250 11.96 -3.81 12.91
C ILE A 250 11.29 -3.90 14.31
N SER A 251 10.07 -3.39 14.41
CA SER A 251 9.22 -3.38 15.60
C SER A 251 8.37 -4.65 15.79
N THR A 252 8.39 -5.59 14.84
CA THR A 252 7.59 -6.82 14.90
C THR A 252 8.39 -7.97 15.49
N SER A 253 8.03 -8.44 16.69
CA SER A 253 8.46 -9.75 17.20
C SER A 253 7.22 -10.61 17.45
N GLY A 254 7.07 -11.72 16.74
CA GLY A 254 5.91 -12.60 16.90
C GLY A 254 5.66 -13.51 15.69
N LYS A 255 4.85 -14.55 15.87
CA LYS A 255 4.45 -15.47 14.78
C LYS A 255 3.41 -14.86 13.85
N ASN A 256 2.61 -13.89 14.32
CA ASN A 256 1.62 -13.20 13.51
C ASN A 256 2.12 -11.78 13.17
N PRO A 257 2.49 -11.51 11.91
CA PRO A 257 2.98 -10.19 11.49
C PRO A 257 1.90 -9.09 11.50
N ARG A 258 0.65 -9.42 11.87
CA ARG A 258 -0.41 -8.44 12.18
C ARG A 258 -0.44 -8.02 13.65
N ASP A 259 0.28 -8.69 14.54
CA ASP A 259 0.26 -8.37 15.97
C ASP A 259 0.97 -7.03 16.22
N TYR A 260 0.34 -6.18 17.04
CA TYR A 260 0.80 -4.82 17.35
C TYR A 260 1.80 -4.77 18.51
N VAL A 261 2.26 -5.91 19.04
CA VAL A 261 3.18 -5.99 20.18
C VAL A 261 4.02 -7.27 20.11
N GLU A 262 5.35 -7.16 20.12
CA GLU A 262 6.11 -7.47 21.33
C GLU A 262 7.33 -6.54 21.49
N PRO A 263 7.61 -6.02 22.70
CA PRO A 263 8.61 -4.99 22.95
C PRO A 263 9.87 -5.64 23.52
N LYS A 264 10.88 -5.79 22.65
CA LYS A 264 12.33 -5.84 22.92
C LYS A 264 13.01 -6.18 21.60
N SER A 265 14.05 -5.44 21.24
CA SER A 265 14.77 -5.73 19.99
C SER A 265 15.29 -7.18 19.98
N ASN A 266 14.80 -7.97 19.02
CA ASN A 266 15.37 -9.29 18.79
C ASN A 266 16.77 -9.15 18.18
N GLU A 267 17.56 -10.22 18.24
CA GLU A 267 18.93 -10.22 17.75
C GLU A 267 19.02 -9.83 16.27
N ALA A 268 18.08 -10.28 15.45
CA ALA A 268 18.05 -9.94 14.03
C ALA A 268 17.80 -8.45 13.77
N SER A 269 16.93 -7.80 14.55
CA SER A 269 16.68 -6.35 14.47
C SER A 269 17.93 -5.56 14.85
N ARG A 270 18.63 -5.98 15.92
CA ARG A 270 19.91 -5.36 16.30
C ARG A 270 20.97 -5.53 15.22
N ARG A 271 21.15 -6.76 14.70
CA ARG A 271 22.10 -7.06 13.62
C ARG A 271 21.80 -6.27 12.34
N PHE A 272 20.52 -6.13 11.98
CA PHE A 272 20.11 -5.29 10.86
C PHE A 272 20.44 -3.82 11.10
N LEU A 273 20.06 -3.26 12.25
CA LEU A 273 20.33 -1.86 12.58
C LEU A 273 21.83 -1.56 12.60
N ASP A 274 22.68 -2.49 13.03
CA ASP A 274 24.13 -2.33 13.05
C ASP A 274 24.75 -2.25 11.64
N ARG A 275 24.22 -3.03 10.69
CA ARG A 275 24.84 -3.25 9.38
C ARG A 275 24.17 -2.52 8.23
N THR A 276 22.93 -2.09 8.39
CA THR A 276 22.15 -1.47 7.30
C THR A 276 22.79 -0.18 6.81
N GLN A 277 22.82 -0.03 5.48
CA GLN A 277 23.23 1.20 4.79
C GLN A 277 22.03 2.05 4.33
N GLU A 278 20.84 1.78 4.85
CA GLU A 278 19.66 2.58 4.54
C GLU A 278 19.82 4.02 5.08
N ALA A 279 19.59 5.01 4.21
CA ALA A 279 19.83 6.43 4.48
C ALA A 279 19.19 6.90 5.79
N TYR A 280 17.94 6.51 6.05
CA TYR A 280 17.23 6.83 7.30
C TYR A 280 18.00 6.41 8.56
N TYR A 281 18.41 5.14 8.64
CA TYR A 281 19.12 4.62 9.82
C TYR A 281 20.56 5.13 9.89
N ALA A 282 21.23 5.30 8.75
CA ALA A 282 22.56 5.89 8.69
C ALA A 282 22.57 7.34 9.19
N GLN A 283 21.57 8.12 8.78
CA GLN A 283 21.39 9.50 9.24
C GLN A 283 21.04 9.56 10.72
N LEU A 284 20.11 8.72 11.19
CA LEU A 284 19.75 8.64 12.62
C LEU A 284 20.98 8.32 13.48
N ARG A 285 21.80 7.34 13.06
CA ARG A 285 23.05 6.96 13.74
C ARG A 285 24.05 8.12 13.81
N GLY A 286 24.20 8.88 12.73
CA GLY A 286 25.15 10.01 12.67
C GLY A 286 24.69 11.26 13.42
N GLN A 287 23.40 11.60 13.33
CA GLN A 287 22.86 12.86 13.87
C GLN A 287 22.38 12.74 15.32
N ASN A 288 21.82 11.60 15.72
CA ASN A 288 21.27 11.38 17.06
C ASN A 288 21.64 9.98 17.60
N PRO A 289 22.93 9.73 17.91
CA PRO A 289 23.40 8.42 18.32
C PRO A 289 22.70 7.87 19.57
N GLN A 290 22.32 8.73 20.53
CA GLN A 290 21.58 8.31 21.72
C GLN A 290 20.19 7.76 21.36
N LEU A 291 19.49 8.40 20.43
CA LEU A 291 18.18 7.95 19.95
C LEU A 291 18.31 6.67 19.11
N PHE A 292 19.38 6.55 18.33
CA PHE A 292 19.71 5.31 17.62
C PHE A 292 19.96 4.14 18.59
N ASP A 293 20.71 4.38 19.67
CA ASP A 293 20.95 3.38 20.71
C ASP A 293 19.68 3.00 21.46
N GLN A 294 18.80 3.96 21.73
CA GLN A 294 17.47 3.71 22.29
C GLN A 294 16.63 2.83 21.36
N LEU A 295 16.56 3.18 20.08
CA LEU A 295 15.86 2.40 19.06
C LEU A 295 16.40 0.97 18.97
N LYS A 296 17.72 0.79 19.08
CA LYS A 296 18.35 -0.54 19.10
C LYS A 296 17.98 -1.34 20.34
N GLN A 297 17.68 -0.71 21.46
CA GLN A 297 17.25 -1.39 22.69
C GLN A 297 15.75 -1.71 22.65
N ASP A 298 14.95 -0.78 22.12
CA ASP A 298 13.50 -0.87 22.04
C ASP A 298 13.02 -0.38 20.67
N THR A 299 12.68 -1.31 19.78
CA THR A 299 12.24 -0.98 18.42
C THR A 299 10.84 -0.37 18.37
N SER A 300 10.09 -0.38 19.47
CA SER A 300 8.79 0.30 19.56
C SER A 300 8.93 1.83 19.52
N THR A 301 10.11 2.37 19.84
CA THR A 301 10.36 3.83 19.77
C THR A 301 10.60 4.34 18.34
N SER A 302 10.44 3.48 17.33
CA SER A 302 10.63 3.83 15.91
C SER A 302 9.45 4.59 15.31
N PHE A 303 8.24 4.40 15.84
CA PHE A 303 6.99 4.95 15.32
C PHE A 303 6.87 4.80 13.78
N GLU A 304 7.25 3.63 13.26
CA GLU A 304 7.29 3.33 11.83
C GLU A 304 5.96 3.54 11.13
N ARG A 305 4.82 3.30 11.82
CA ARG A 305 3.49 3.45 11.22
C ARG A 305 3.08 4.90 11.16
N ALA A 306 3.23 5.67 12.23
CA ALA A 306 2.99 7.11 12.22
C ALA A 306 3.85 7.81 11.16
N ARG A 307 5.14 7.43 11.06
CA ARG A 307 6.02 7.89 9.98
C ARG A 307 5.48 7.50 8.60
N SER A 308 5.06 6.25 8.42
CA SER A 308 4.52 5.77 7.13
C SER A 308 3.22 6.47 6.74
N ILE A 309 2.33 6.77 7.69
CA ILE A 309 1.09 7.52 7.47
C ILE A 309 1.40 8.95 7.07
N ALA A 310 2.32 9.62 7.77
CA ALA A 310 2.69 10.99 7.47
C ALA A 310 3.22 11.14 6.04
N ILE A 311 4.23 10.35 5.69
CA ILE A 311 4.82 10.37 4.35
C ILE A 311 3.82 9.87 3.30
N GLY A 312 3.06 8.82 3.63
CA GLY A 312 2.08 8.21 2.74
C GLY A 312 0.91 9.12 2.42
N ALA A 313 0.45 9.95 3.35
CA ALA A 313 -0.59 10.95 3.11
C ALA A 313 -0.15 11.96 2.05
N ILE A 314 1.06 12.53 2.22
CA ILE A 314 1.64 13.48 1.28
C ILE A 314 1.82 12.83 -0.10
N ALA A 315 2.43 11.65 -0.16
CA ALA A 315 2.65 10.94 -1.43
C ALA A 315 1.33 10.53 -2.12
N THR A 316 0.29 10.17 -1.36
CA THR A 316 -1.05 9.87 -1.90
C THR A 316 -1.71 11.11 -2.48
N TRP A 317 -1.62 12.23 -1.77
CA TRP A 317 -2.11 13.52 -2.26
C TRP A 317 -1.37 13.94 -3.54
N THR A 318 -0.04 13.79 -3.56
CA THR A 318 0.76 14.06 -4.76
C THR A 318 0.31 13.20 -5.94
N GLN A 319 0.05 11.90 -5.71
CA GLN A 319 -0.42 11.03 -6.80
C GLN A 319 -1.80 11.47 -7.32
N ASN A 320 -2.72 11.83 -6.44
CA ASN A 320 -4.04 12.35 -6.84
C ASN A 320 -3.91 13.64 -7.66
N ALA A 321 -3.06 14.58 -7.21
CA ALA A 321 -2.77 15.81 -7.94
C ALA A 321 -2.15 15.53 -9.33
N ARG A 322 -1.23 14.57 -9.43
CA ARG A 322 -0.60 14.15 -10.71
C ARG A 322 -1.60 13.54 -11.68
N VAL A 323 -2.43 12.60 -11.21
CA VAL A 323 -3.47 11.99 -12.05
C VAL A 323 -4.40 13.06 -12.60
N THR A 324 -4.88 13.96 -11.74
CA THR A 324 -5.78 15.05 -12.15
C THR A 324 -5.08 16.03 -13.10
N ALA A 325 -3.82 16.38 -12.84
CA ALA A 325 -3.04 17.25 -13.72
C ALA A 325 -2.83 16.63 -15.10
N ALA A 326 -2.51 15.33 -15.14
CA ALA A 326 -2.30 14.57 -16.37
C ALA A 326 -3.58 14.52 -17.22
N LEU A 327 -4.73 14.23 -16.60
CA LEU A 327 -6.04 14.23 -17.25
C LEU A 327 -6.42 15.60 -17.81
N ALA A 328 -6.04 16.68 -17.13
CA ALA A 328 -6.31 18.05 -17.58
C ALA A 328 -5.27 18.58 -18.60
N SER A 329 -4.22 17.83 -18.90
CA SER A 329 -3.12 18.26 -19.77
C SER A 329 -3.28 17.83 -21.22
N GLU A 330 -2.58 18.52 -22.12
CA GLU A 330 -2.48 18.15 -23.54
C GLU A 330 -1.45 17.04 -23.81
N ALA A 331 -0.61 16.67 -22.82
CA ALA A 331 0.44 15.66 -22.98
C ALA A 331 -0.14 14.29 -23.34
N SER A 332 0.45 13.54 -24.26
CA SER A 332 -0.03 12.17 -24.60
C SER A 332 0.31 11.17 -23.48
N TYR A 333 -0.65 10.31 -23.14
CA TYR A 333 -0.45 9.24 -22.16
C TYR A 333 -0.80 7.89 -22.78
N PRO A 334 -0.08 6.82 -22.42
CA PRO A 334 -0.38 5.51 -22.96
C PRO A 334 -1.78 5.04 -22.55
N LEU A 335 -2.48 4.36 -23.46
CA LEU A 335 -3.83 3.80 -23.27
C LEU A 335 -4.96 4.82 -22.98
N ILE A 336 -4.66 6.12 -23.01
CA ILE A 336 -5.61 7.19 -22.68
C ILE A 336 -5.70 8.18 -23.87
N PRO A 337 -6.70 8.04 -24.77
CA PRO A 337 -6.87 8.90 -25.94
C PRO A 337 -7.10 10.37 -25.57
N THR A 338 -6.53 11.31 -26.33
CA THR A 338 -6.55 12.73 -25.97
C THR A 338 -7.97 13.32 -25.94
N GLU A 339 -8.82 12.86 -26.86
CA GLU A 339 -10.22 13.25 -27.03
C GLU A 339 -11.14 12.84 -25.85
N HIS A 340 -10.69 11.94 -24.98
CA HIS A 340 -11.49 11.38 -23.89
C HIS A 340 -10.96 11.76 -22.49
N ARG A 341 -9.95 12.63 -22.38
CA ARG A 341 -9.27 12.90 -21.09
C ARG A 341 -9.87 13.98 -20.23
N TRP A 342 -10.37 15.05 -20.84
CA TRP A 342 -10.94 16.15 -20.09
C TRP A 342 -12.32 16.55 -20.63
N PRO A 343 -13.36 16.58 -19.79
CA PRO A 343 -13.36 16.12 -18.40
C PRO A 343 -13.42 14.58 -18.30
N GLU A 344 -12.45 13.97 -17.61
CA GLU A 344 -12.61 12.62 -17.09
C GLU A 344 -13.45 12.68 -15.81
N LEU A 345 -14.72 12.26 -15.90
CA LEU A 345 -15.69 12.40 -14.82
C LEU A 345 -15.32 11.61 -13.55
N ALA A 346 -14.48 10.57 -13.66
CA ALA A 346 -13.96 9.81 -12.52
C ALA A 346 -13.04 10.65 -11.60
N ALA A 347 -12.49 11.77 -12.09
CA ALA A 347 -11.73 12.71 -11.26
C ALA A 347 -12.62 13.59 -10.36
N PHE A 348 -13.93 13.62 -10.63
CA PHE A 348 -14.90 14.43 -9.90
C PHE A 348 -15.66 13.62 -8.84
N GLU A 349 -16.25 14.30 -7.86
CA GLU A 349 -17.02 13.64 -6.81
C GLU A 349 -18.31 13.05 -7.38
N CYS A 350 -18.34 11.73 -7.60
CA CYS A 350 -19.51 11.04 -8.17
C CYS A 350 -20.79 11.34 -7.37
N ALA A 351 -20.69 11.40 -6.03
CA ALA A 351 -21.81 11.69 -5.13
C ALA A 351 -22.30 13.15 -5.21
N ALA A 352 -21.57 14.06 -5.87
CA ALA A 352 -22.09 15.40 -6.16
C ALA A 352 -23.19 15.39 -7.23
N CYS A 353 -23.24 14.34 -8.07
CA CYS A 353 -24.26 14.13 -9.10
C CYS A 353 -25.17 12.92 -8.80
N HIS A 354 -24.63 11.85 -8.20
CA HIS A 354 -25.32 10.60 -7.91
C HIS A 354 -25.67 10.46 -6.42
N HIS A 355 -26.49 11.38 -5.91
CA HIS A 355 -27.02 11.32 -4.55
C HIS A 355 -28.56 11.40 -4.54
N ASP A 356 -29.16 11.13 -3.38
CA ASP A 356 -30.62 11.25 -3.23
C ASP A 356 -31.10 12.72 -3.25
N LEU A 357 -32.34 12.95 -3.64
CA LEU A 357 -32.93 14.30 -3.76
C LEU A 357 -33.42 14.87 -2.41
N LYS A 358 -32.78 14.53 -1.29
CA LYS A 358 -33.18 15.04 0.03
C LYS A 358 -32.89 16.55 0.15
N LEU A 359 -33.92 17.33 0.43
CA LEU A 359 -33.85 18.80 0.56
C LEU A 359 -32.91 19.31 1.65
N SER A 360 -32.60 18.49 2.66
CA SER A 360 -31.74 18.85 3.81
C SER A 360 -30.49 17.95 3.94
N GLY A 361 -30.06 17.30 2.86
CA GLY A 361 -28.86 16.46 2.88
C GLY A 361 -27.58 17.29 3.02
N TRP A 362 -26.62 16.83 3.81
CA TRP A 362 -25.32 17.50 3.98
C TRP A 362 -24.57 17.69 2.65
N ARG A 363 -24.80 16.81 1.67
CA ARG A 363 -24.25 16.91 0.30
C ARG A 363 -24.72 18.15 -0.47
N ALA A 364 -25.86 18.72 -0.10
CA ALA A 364 -26.33 19.98 -0.67
C ALA A 364 -25.63 21.21 -0.06
N LEU A 365 -25.01 21.07 1.12
CA LEU A 365 -24.36 22.18 1.84
C LEU A 365 -22.99 22.55 1.27
N ARG A 366 -22.43 21.73 0.35
CA ARG A 366 -21.16 21.92 -0.39
C ARG A 366 -20.14 22.78 0.38
N GLU A 367 -19.24 22.15 1.12
CA GLU A 367 -18.16 22.86 1.80
C GLU A 367 -16.80 22.59 1.13
N PRO A 368 -16.08 23.63 0.68
CA PRO A 368 -16.48 25.03 0.61
C PRO A 368 -17.55 25.30 -0.48
N PRO A 369 -18.36 26.39 -0.35
CA PRO A 369 -19.42 26.69 -1.32
C PRO A 369 -18.91 26.77 -2.76
N SER A 370 -19.65 26.17 -3.69
CA SER A 370 -19.34 26.22 -5.13
C SER A 370 -20.57 26.64 -5.94
N THR A 371 -20.33 27.20 -7.13
CA THR A 371 -21.40 27.63 -8.03
C THR A 371 -22.29 26.43 -8.40
N PRO A 372 -23.63 26.53 -8.28
CA PRO A 372 -24.53 25.44 -8.66
C PRO A 372 -24.29 24.96 -10.10
N GLY A 373 -24.33 23.64 -10.31
CA GLY A 373 -24.03 23.03 -11.61
C GLY A 373 -22.53 22.99 -11.97
N ARG A 374 -21.63 23.29 -11.03
CA ARG A 374 -20.19 23.02 -11.15
C ARG A 374 -19.82 21.74 -10.39
N PRO A 375 -19.33 20.70 -11.07
CA PRO A 375 -18.77 19.52 -10.42
C PRO A 375 -17.48 19.88 -9.66
N MET A 376 -17.29 19.29 -8.49
CA MET A 376 -16.09 19.44 -7.68
C MET A 376 -15.14 18.27 -7.92
N LEU A 377 -13.84 18.55 -7.97
CA LEU A 377 -12.82 17.51 -8.02
C LEU A 377 -12.78 16.75 -6.71
N ARG A 378 -12.47 15.46 -6.77
CA ARG A 378 -12.31 14.64 -5.57
C ARG A 378 -11.14 15.15 -4.73
N ASN A 379 -11.40 15.46 -3.47
CA ASN A 379 -10.39 16.01 -2.55
C ASN A 379 -10.12 15.10 -1.35
N TRP A 380 -10.44 13.80 -1.45
CA TRP A 380 -10.41 12.88 -0.31
C TRP A 380 -9.04 12.74 0.36
N SER A 381 -7.94 13.00 -0.35
CA SER A 381 -6.56 12.89 0.16
C SER A 381 -6.08 14.14 0.92
N SER A 382 -6.83 15.23 0.86
CA SER A 382 -6.41 16.51 1.43
C SER A 382 -6.54 16.60 2.94
N PRO A 383 -7.65 16.20 3.57
CA PRO A 383 -7.79 16.33 5.03
C PRO A 383 -6.68 15.63 5.81
N LEU A 384 -6.32 14.40 5.43
CA LEU A 384 -5.22 13.70 6.10
C LEU A 384 -3.87 14.38 5.88
N THR A 385 -3.60 14.83 4.65
CA THR A 385 -2.37 15.57 4.33
C THR A 385 -2.26 16.84 5.16
N LYS A 386 -3.35 17.62 5.29
CA LYS A 386 -3.37 18.81 6.15
C LYS A 386 -3.11 18.47 7.61
N ALA A 387 -3.76 17.42 8.15
CA ALA A 387 -3.52 16.96 9.51
C ALA A 387 -2.05 16.61 9.76
N VAL A 388 -1.42 15.92 8.80
CA VAL A 388 0.00 15.57 8.84
C VAL A 388 0.89 16.81 8.85
N LEU A 389 0.68 17.74 7.92
CA LEU A 389 1.51 18.94 7.83
C LEU A 389 1.38 19.83 9.08
N LEU A 390 0.18 19.94 9.64
CA LEU A 390 -0.06 20.62 10.93
C LEU A 390 0.58 19.89 12.11
N ALA A 391 0.72 18.56 12.05
CA ALA A 391 1.39 17.78 13.08
C ALA A 391 2.91 17.98 13.03
N LEU A 392 3.47 18.08 11.81
CA LEU A 392 4.90 18.25 11.53
C LEU A 392 5.40 19.70 11.62
N GLU A 393 4.50 20.67 11.79
CA GLU A 393 4.78 22.12 11.84
C GLU A 393 5.26 22.70 10.50
N GLU A 394 4.84 22.09 9.39
CA GLU A 394 5.19 22.52 8.03
C GLU A 394 4.22 23.61 7.53
N GLU A 395 4.20 24.78 8.19
CA GLU A 395 3.23 25.86 7.91
C GLU A 395 3.25 26.34 6.46
N GLN A 396 4.44 26.43 5.86
CA GLN A 396 4.59 26.83 4.46
C GLN A 396 3.95 25.81 3.50
N ALA A 397 4.09 24.52 3.80
CA ALA A 397 3.47 23.46 3.02
C ALA A 397 1.94 23.47 3.17
N VAL A 398 1.43 23.70 4.38
CA VAL A 398 -0.01 23.89 4.61
C VAL A 398 -0.55 25.06 3.76
N ALA A 399 0.16 26.19 3.75
CA ALA A 399 -0.21 27.34 2.95
C ALA A 399 -0.18 27.04 1.44
N ALA A 400 0.83 26.32 0.96
CA ALA A 400 0.95 25.93 -0.44
C ALA A 400 -0.21 25.02 -0.90
N ILE A 401 -0.55 23.99 -0.11
CA ILE A 401 -1.67 23.09 -0.39
C ILE A 401 -3.00 23.85 -0.34
N ASN A 402 -3.24 24.67 0.68
CA ASN A 402 -4.46 25.48 0.78
C ASN A 402 -4.59 26.46 -0.40
N ALA A 403 -3.48 27.02 -0.88
CA ALA A 403 -3.47 27.88 -2.05
C ALA A 403 -3.70 27.10 -3.36
N ALA A 404 -3.25 25.85 -3.46
CA ALA A 404 -3.55 24.99 -4.59
C ALA A 404 -5.04 24.62 -4.60
N GLU A 405 -5.59 24.18 -3.47
CA GLU A 405 -7.01 23.83 -3.34
C GLU A 405 -7.94 25.02 -3.60
N SER A 406 -7.65 26.19 -3.01
CA SER A 406 -8.43 27.41 -3.25
C SER A 406 -8.43 27.78 -4.74
N PHE A 407 -7.27 27.67 -5.40
CA PHE A 407 -7.19 27.88 -6.84
C PHE A 407 -8.03 26.86 -7.60
N MET A 408 -7.95 25.58 -7.25
CA MET A 408 -8.71 24.52 -7.91
C MET A 408 -10.21 24.70 -7.76
N GLN A 409 -10.67 25.11 -6.59
CA GLN A 409 -12.06 25.47 -6.36
C GLN A 409 -12.50 26.66 -7.22
N ALA A 410 -11.68 27.72 -7.30
CA ALA A 410 -11.96 28.87 -8.15
C ALA A 410 -12.03 28.46 -9.63
N ALA A 411 -11.01 27.75 -10.13
CA ALA A 411 -10.91 27.30 -11.51
C ALA A 411 -12.10 26.41 -11.91
N THR A 412 -12.53 25.49 -11.05
CA THR A 412 -13.69 24.62 -11.30
C THR A 412 -15.03 25.35 -11.14
N SER A 413 -15.06 26.50 -10.47
CA SER A 413 -16.27 27.31 -10.29
C SER A 413 -16.54 28.27 -11.45
N GLU A 414 -15.49 28.74 -12.14
CA GLU A 414 -15.58 29.70 -13.25
C GLU A 414 -16.43 29.18 -14.42
N GLN A 415 -16.18 27.93 -14.85
CA GLN A 415 -16.89 27.29 -15.97
C GLN A 415 -17.10 25.80 -15.70
N PRO A 416 -18.06 25.13 -16.37
CA PRO A 416 -18.22 23.68 -16.24
C PRO A 416 -16.88 22.97 -16.48
N TYR A 417 -16.49 22.11 -15.55
CA TYR A 417 -15.24 21.36 -15.56
C TYR A 417 -13.95 22.21 -15.51
N GLY A 418 -14.06 23.52 -15.28
CA GLY A 418 -12.93 24.43 -15.10
C GLY A 418 -12.01 24.61 -16.30
N ASN A 419 -10.96 25.42 -16.12
CA ASN A 419 -9.93 25.67 -17.13
C ASN A 419 -8.85 24.58 -17.07
N GLN A 420 -8.85 23.65 -18.04
CA GLN A 420 -7.98 22.47 -18.03
C GLN A 420 -6.49 22.82 -17.96
N GLN A 421 -6.04 23.79 -18.76
CA GLN A 421 -4.62 24.18 -18.79
C GLN A 421 -4.18 24.79 -17.46
N ALA A 422 -5.03 25.62 -16.86
CA ALA A 422 -4.76 26.25 -15.57
C ALA A 422 -4.70 25.21 -14.44
N ILE A 423 -5.61 24.22 -14.48
CA ILE A 423 -5.64 23.07 -13.57
C ILE A 423 -4.35 22.24 -13.70
N ALA A 424 -3.99 21.84 -14.92
CA ALA A 424 -2.82 21.03 -15.20
C ALA A 424 -1.54 21.68 -14.67
N VAL A 425 -1.34 22.97 -14.95
CA VAL A 425 -0.17 23.72 -14.48
C VAL A 425 -0.13 23.80 -12.96
N ARG A 426 -1.24 24.20 -12.32
CA ARG A 426 -1.26 24.43 -10.86
C ARG A 426 -1.04 23.14 -10.08
N LEU A 427 -1.73 22.06 -10.45
CA LEU A 427 -1.60 20.77 -9.77
C LEU A 427 -0.23 20.15 -9.99
N SER A 428 0.37 20.30 -11.19
CA SER A 428 1.73 19.85 -11.43
C SER A 428 2.74 20.55 -10.51
N GLN A 429 2.62 21.88 -10.35
CA GLN A 429 3.49 22.64 -9.44
C GLN A 429 3.31 22.21 -7.98
N ALA A 430 2.06 22.06 -7.53
CA ALA A 430 1.78 21.68 -6.15
C ALA A 430 2.21 20.22 -5.85
N ALA A 431 2.06 19.31 -6.82
CA ALA A 431 2.55 17.95 -6.77
C ALA A 431 4.09 17.90 -6.61
N SER A 432 4.84 18.70 -7.39
CA SER A 432 6.30 18.77 -7.25
C SER A 432 6.74 19.24 -5.87
N LEU A 433 6.10 20.30 -5.34
CA LEU A 433 6.39 20.80 -3.97
C LEU A 433 6.09 19.75 -2.90
N ALA A 434 4.96 19.04 -3.01
CA ALA A 434 4.61 17.98 -2.08
C ALA A 434 5.56 16.78 -2.16
N ASP A 435 6.09 16.46 -3.35
CA ASP A 435 7.09 15.40 -3.53
C ASP A 435 8.45 15.76 -2.94
N GLU A 436 8.90 17.01 -3.09
CA GLU A 436 10.10 17.52 -2.41
C GLU A 436 9.95 17.40 -0.89
N LEU A 437 8.80 17.82 -0.37
CA LEU A 437 8.50 17.74 1.06
C LEU A 437 8.45 16.29 1.57
N ALA A 438 7.80 15.38 0.85
CA ALA A 438 7.81 13.96 1.18
C ALA A 438 9.23 13.41 1.23
N SER A 439 10.11 13.85 0.33
CA SER A 439 11.52 13.47 0.30
C SER A 439 12.31 14.04 1.48
N THR A 440 12.00 15.27 1.92
CA THR A 440 12.59 15.87 3.13
C THR A 440 12.15 15.13 4.40
N ILE A 441 10.86 14.84 4.55
CA ILE A 441 10.29 14.15 5.72
C ILE A 441 10.69 12.67 5.75
N GLU A 442 11.04 12.08 4.61
CA GLU A 442 11.52 10.69 4.53
C GLU A 442 12.62 10.41 5.56
N ASN A 443 13.56 11.33 5.77
CA ASN A 443 14.63 11.12 6.74
C ASN A 443 14.36 11.69 8.14
N ARG A 444 13.16 12.25 8.38
CA ARG A 444 12.76 12.76 9.69
C ARG A 444 12.53 11.61 10.66
N VAL A 445 13.11 11.72 11.85
CA VAL A 445 12.92 10.76 12.93
C VAL A 445 11.61 11.08 13.64
N PHE A 446 10.75 10.08 13.78
CA PHE A 446 9.48 10.21 14.48
C PHE A 446 9.63 9.79 15.93
N SER A 447 9.05 10.59 16.82
CA SER A 447 8.98 10.33 18.26
C SER A 447 7.55 10.05 18.69
N GLU A 448 7.38 9.61 19.93
CA GLU A 448 6.06 9.47 20.56
C GLU A 448 5.28 10.78 20.51
N ARG A 449 5.99 11.91 20.72
CA ARG A 449 5.40 13.26 20.62
C ARG A 449 4.84 13.52 19.22
N ASP A 450 5.55 13.13 18.17
CA ASP A 450 5.09 13.32 16.78
C ASP A 450 3.85 12.47 16.50
N ALA A 451 3.85 11.20 16.92
CA ALA A 451 2.68 10.30 16.78
C ALA A 451 1.46 10.82 17.56
N LYS A 452 1.65 11.27 18.80
CA LYS A 452 0.62 11.91 19.63
C LYS A 452 0.03 13.16 18.97
N ARG A 453 0.90 14.05 18.46
CA ARG A 453 0.48 15.24 17.71
C ARG A 453 -0.28 14.88 16.44
N LEU A 454 0.18 13.87 15.70
CA LEU A 454 -0.48 13.40 14.49
C LEU A 454 -1.91 12.93 14.79
N LEU A 455 -2.09 12.09 15.81
CA LEU A 455 -3.41 11.62 16.21
C LEU A 455 -4.34 12.77 16.64
N ALA A 456 -3.81 13.74 17.40
CA ALA A 456 -4.56 14.94 17.79
C ALA A 456 -4.99 15.78 16.58
N ARG A 457 -4.09 16.00 15.61
CA ARG A 457 -4.39 16.80 14.41
C ARG A 457 -5.36 16.09 13.48
N ILE A 458 -5.30 14.76 13.37
CA ILE A 458 -6.30 13.97 12.64
C ILE A 458 -7.69 14.19 13.26
N ALA A 459 -7.81 14.06 14.58
CA ALA A 459 -9.08 14.28 15.27
C ALA A 459 -9.57 15.73 15.14
N GLN A 460 -8.67 16.70 15.21
CA GLN A 460 -8.99 18.12 15.05
C GLN A 460 -9.49 18.46 13.64
N VAL A 461 -8.79 18.03 12.58
CA VAL A 461 -9.27 18.22 11.20
C VAL A 461 -10.61 17.53 11.00
N GLY A 462 -10.77 16.34 11.59
CA GLY A 462 -12.02 15.59 11.65
C GLY A 462 -13.21 16.35 12.24
N GLU A 463 -12.95 17.16 13.27
CA GLU A 463 -13.96 17.91 14.02
C GLU A 463 -14.33 19.23 13.33
N GLN A 464 -13.43 19.83 12.55
CA GLN A 464 -13.60 21.17 12.00
C GLN A 464 -14.34 21.25 10.65
N ALA A 465 -14.58 20.12 9.97
CA ALA A 465 -15.14 20.11 8.62
C ALA A 465 -16.26 19.08 8.44
N LEU A 466 -17.28 19.42 7.64
CA LEU A 466 -18.22 18.44 7.10
C LEU A 466 -17.60 17.75 5.88
N MET A 467 -16.87 16.67 6.13
CA MET A 467 -16.14 15.96 5.08
C MET A 467 -16.98 14.87 4.41
N ASP A 468 -16.64 14.57 3.16
CA ASP A 468 -17.16 13.44 2.43
C ASP A 468 -16.76 12.09 3.06
N TYR A 469 -17.47 11.05 2.65
CA TYR A 469 -17.28 9.68 3.14
C TYR A 469 -15.84 9.18 2.98
N GLU A 470 -15.18 9.51 1.88
CA GLU A 470 -13.86 8.99 1.55
C GLU A 470 -12.75 9.68 2.33
N SER A 471 -12.88 11.01 2.51
CA SER A 471 -12.08 11.82 3.43
C SER A 471 -12.18 11.29 4.87
N ALA A 472 -13.41 11.13 5.39
CA ALA A 472 -13.64 10.61 6.73
C ALA A 472 -13.03 9.23 6.92
N ARG A 473 -13.21 8.34 5.93
CA ARG A 473 -12.63 7.00 5.96
C ARG A 473 -11.11 7.04 6.02
N GLN A 474 -10.47 7.90 5.26
CA GLN A 474 -9.01 8.04 5.29
C GLN A 474 -8.51 8.52 6.66
N LEU A 475 -9.19 9.50 7.28
CA LEU A 475 -8.84 9.99 8.62
C LEU A 475 -9.07 8.91 9.70
N VAL A 476 -10.18 8.18 9.67
CA VAL A 476 -10.47 7.09 10.63
C VAL A 476 -9.44 5.97 10.52
N TRP A 477 -9.02 5.61 9.30
CA TRP A 477 -7.96 4.64 9.06
C TRP A 477 -6.62 5.07 9.63
N ALA A 478 -6.21 6.31 9.36
CA ALA A 478 -4.97 6.86 9.90
C ALA A 478 -5.02 6.93 11.44
N ALA A 479 -6.12 7.43 12.01
CA ALA A 479 -6.31 7.51 13.46
C ALA A 479 -6.22 6.13 14.13
N ASP A 480 -6.81 5.09 13.52
CA ASP A 480 -6.75 3.72 14.06
C ASP A 480 -5.34 3.16 14.05
N SER A 481 -4.61 3.37 12.97
CA SER A 481 -3.24 2.89 12.84
C SER A 481 -2.30 3.59 13.82
N VAL A 482 -2.44 4.92 14.01
CA VAL A 482 -1.64 5.68 14.99
C VAL A 482 -2.03 5.32 16.43
N LEU A 483 -3.33 5.23 16.74
CA LEU A 483 -3.80 4.86 18.08
C LEU A 483 -3.27 3.48 18.50
N ARG A 484 -3.30 2.50 17.60
CA ARG A 484 -2.78 1.15 17.87
C ARG A 484 -1.26 1.11 18.07
N GLU A 485 -0.52 2.05 17.48
CA GLU A 485 0.93 2.17 17.70
C GLU A 485 1.24 2.86 19.04
N LEU A 486 0.46 3.90 19.41
CA LEU A 486 0.62 4.63 20.66
C LEU A 486 0.16 3.84 21.90
N ASP A 487 -0.96 3.12 21.78
CA ASP A 487 -1.58 2.38 22.87
C ASP A 487 -1.83 0.92 22.47
N PRO A 488 -0.76 0.13 22.30
CA PRO A 488 -0.90 -1.21 21.77
C PRO A 488 -1.47 -2.20 22.81
N LYS A 489 -1.52 -1.80 24.09
CA LYS A 489 -2.18 -2.55 25.18
C LYS A 489 -3.68 -2.22 25.30
N GLY A 490 -4.20 -1.24 24.57
CA GLY A 490 -5.61 -0.86 24.60
C GLY A 490 -6.05 -0.26 25.94
N THR A 491 -5.22 0.59 26.54
CA THR A 491 -5.52 1.29 27.79
C THR A 491 -6.34 2.58 27.60
N TRP A 492 -6.32 3.18 26.40
CA TRP A 492 -7.00 4.43 26.03
C TRP A 492 -8.46 4.14 25.63
N ASN A 493 -9.24 3.64 26.58
CA ASN A 493 -10.60 3.11 26.35
C ASN A 493 -11.54 4.13 25.70
N ASP A 494 -11.53 5.39 26.15
CA ASP A 494 -12.40 6.45 25.62
C ASP A 494 -12.06 6.75 24.15
N SER A 495 -10.76 6.84 23.82
CA SER A 495 -10.27 7.08 22.46
C SER A 495 -10.61 5.91 21.54
N ALA A 496 -10.41 4.68 22.01
CA ALA A 496 -10.77 3.46 21.27
C ALA A 496 -12.28 3.37 21.01
N ALA A 497 -13.11 3.71 22.00
CA ALA A 497 -14.56 3.72 21.87
C ALA A 497 -15.04 4.81 20.89
N ALA A 498 -14.48 6.02 20.96
CA ALA A 498 -14.79 7.09 20.01
C ALA A 498 -14.49 6.67 18.57
N LEU A 499 -13.34 6.02 18.34
CA LEU A 499 -12.94 5.55 17.03
C LEU A 499 -13.76 4.36 16.54
N ALA A 500 -14.13 3.43 17.43
CA ALA A 500 -15.04 2.33 17.09
C ALA A 500 -16.39 2.88 16.61
N ASN A 501 -16.93 3.92 17.25
CA ASN A 501 -18.16 4.59 16.81
C ASN A 501 -18.02 5.26 15.43
N ALA A 502 -16.85 5.83 15.12
CA ALA A 502 -16.57 6.36 13.78
C ALA A 502 -16.57 5.24 12.73
N LYS A 503 -15.90 4.12 13.03
CA LYS A 503 -15.85 2.94 12.15
C LYS A 503 -17.22 2.35 11.85
N LEU A 504 -18.18 2.37 12.78
CA LEU A 504 -19.54 1.88 12.52
C LEU A 504 -20.30 2.66 11.43
N GLN A 505 -19.85 3.88 11.09
CA GLN A 505 -20.46 4.69 10.04
C GLN A 505 -19.79 4.47 8.67
N LEU A 506 -18.76 3.62 8.59
CA LEU A 506 -17.88 3.51 7.43
C LEU A 506 -17.57 2.03 7.13
N THR A 507 -17.34 1.73 5.86
CA THR A 507 -16.69 0.46 5.46
C THR A 507 -15.19 0.61 5.64
N THR A 508 -14.69 0.32 6.85
CA THR A 508 -13.26 0.43 7.18
C THR A 508 -12.46 -0.86 7.03
N ASP A 509 -13.13 -2.00 6.87
CA ASP A 509 -12.47 -3.27 6.59
C ASP A 509 -12.44 -3.51 5.08
N LEU A 510 -11.24 -3.52 4.49
CA LEU A 510 -11.09 -3.82 3.07
C LEU A 510 -11.40 -5.29 2.76
N ALA A 511 -11.45 -6.16 3.77
CA ALA A 511 -11.86 -7.54 3.60
C ALA A 511 -13.30 -7.72 3.12
N VAL A 512 -14.17 -6.68 3.24
CA VAL A 512 -15.54 -6.47 2.69
C VAL A 512 -16.46 -7.71 2.64
N PRO A 513 -17.76 -7.64 2.97
CA PRO A 513 -18.68 -8.75 2.72
C PRO A 513 -18.61 -9.26 1.26
N MET A 514 -18.23 -10.52 1.10
CA MET A 514 -18.14 -11.21 -0.19
C MET A 514 -19.38 -12.07 -0.36
N LYS A 515 -20.15 -11.84 -1.43
CA LYS A 515 -21.46 -12.51 -1.64
C LYS A 515 -21.35 -13.88 -2.28
N SER A 516 -20.55 -13.96 -3.34
CA SER A 516 -20.41 -15.14 -4.19
C SER A 516 -18.94 -15.37 -4.50
N ALA A 517 -18.61 -16.63 -4.77
CA ALA A 517 -17.28 -17.00 -5.21
C ALA A 517 -17.38 -17.68 -6.57
N GLU A 518 -16.61 -17.18 -7.52
CA GLU A 518 -16.49 -17.79 -8.84
C GLU A 518 -15.27 -18.71 -8.84
N ARG A 519 -15.41 -19.85 -9.53
CA ARG A 519 -14.30 -20.76 -9.80
C ARG A 519 -13.81 -20.45 -11.20
N LEU A 520 -12.64 -19.83 -11.27
CA LEU A 520 -12.07 -19.33 -12.51
C LEU A 520 -10.76 -20.07 -12.78
N GLN A 521 -10.50 -20.39 -14.04
CA GLN A 521 -9.30 -21.10 -14.46
C GLN A 521 -8.58 -20.24 -15.50
N PRO A 522 -7.39 -19.72 -15.21
CA PRO A 522 -6.57 -19.11 -16.23
C PRO A 522 -6.11 -20.20 -17.22
N GLN A 523 -5.89 -19.82 -18.48
CA GLN A 523 -5.42 -20.76 -19.51
C GLN A 523 -4.13 -21.46 -19.04
N GLY A 524 -4.13 -22.80 -19.08
CA GLY A 524 -2.99 -23.62 -18.64
C GLY A 524 -2.80 -23.74 -17.11
N GLY A 525 -3.59 -23.03 -16.28
CA GLY A 525 -3.44 -23.03 -14.82
C GLY A 525 -4.50 -23.82 -14.06
N ALA A 526 -4.35 -23.88 -12.73
CA ALA A 526 -5.32 -24.52 -11.84
C ALA A 526 -6.58 -23.66 -11.62
N VAL A 527 -7.71 -24.32 -11.34
CA VAL A 527 -8.95 -23.62 -10.94
C VAL A 527 -8.72 -22.93 -9.59
N ARG A 528 -9.00 -21.63 -9.53
CA ARG A 528 -8.87 -20.80 -8.33
C ARG A 528 -10.20 -20.15 -7.98
N GLN A 529 -10.43 -19.98 -6.68
CA GLN A 529 -11.67 -19.36 -6.19
C GLN A 529 -11.45 -17.86 -6.00
N VAL A 530 -12.27 -17.05 -6.69
CA VAL A 530 -12.27 -15.59 -6.57
C VAL A 530 -13.54 -15.15 -5.88
N LYS A 531 -13.40 -14.47 -4.74
CA LYS A 531 -14.52 -13.87 -4.03
C LYS A 531 -14.87 -12.54 -4.68
N LEU A 532 -16.14 -12.37 -5.07
CA LEU A 532 -16.62 -11.14 -5.66
C LEU A 532 -17.13 -10.17 -4.58
N VAL A 533 -16.81 -8.90 -4.79
CA VAL A 533 -17.28 -7.79 -3.96
C VAL A 533 -18.81 -7.72 -3.99
N ASP A 534 -19.44 -7.72 -2.81
CA ASP A 534 -20.85 -7.36 -2.64
C ASP A 534 -21.00 -5.83 -2.74
N LEU A 535 -21.14 -5.33 -3.98
CA LEU A 535 -21.25 -3.90 -4.26
C LEU A 535 -22.37 -3.22 -3.43
N PRO A 536 -23.59 -3.76 -3.33
CA PRO A 536 -24.62 -3.20 -2.44
C PRO A 536 -24.14 -2.99 -0.99
N ALA A 537 -23.44 -3.97 -0.41
CA ALA A 537 -22.95 -3.85 0.96
C ALA A 537 -21.80 -2.83 1.10
N VAL A 538 -20.98 -2.65 0.06
CA VAL A 538 -19.92 -1.62 0.04
C VAL A 538 -20.48 -0.21 -0.15
N LEU A 539 -21.45 -0.07 -1.05
CA LEU A 539 -21.97 1.23 -1.47
C LEU A 539 -22.99 1.80 -0.49
N LYS A 540 -23.73 0.95 0.23
CA LYS A 540 -24.76 1.39 1.18
C LYS A 540 -24.23 2.33 2.28
N PRO A 541 -23.11 2.02 2.98
CA PRO A 541 -22.55 2.95 3.96
C PRO A 541 -22.16 4.30 3.37
N SER A 542 -21.65 4.35 2.14
CA SER A 542 -21.36 5.62 1.47
C SER A 542 -22.65 6.39 1.18
N ALA A 543 -23.69 5.73 0.67
CA ALA A 543 -24.98 6.38 0.40
C ALA A 543 -25.65 6.93 1.67
N GLU A 544 -25.61 6.17 2.77
CA GLU A 544 -26.25 6.49 4.06
C GLU A 544 -25.40 7.37 4.98
N TYR A 545 -24.19 7.73 4.56
CA TYR A 545 -23.23 8.49 5.36
C TYR A 545 -23.78 9.87 5.81
N ASP A 546 -23.56 10.19 7.08
CA ASP A 546 -23.90 11.46 7.73
C ASP A 546 -22.62 12.16 8.20
N ALA A 547 -22.22 13.22 7.49
CA ALA A 547 -21.03 14.01 7.80
C ALA A 547 -21.09 14.65 9.19
N GLY A 548 -22.26 15.07 9.66
CA GLY A 548 -22.41 15.68 10.99
C GLY A 548 -22.27 14.63 12.10
N ALA A 549 -22.78 13.42 11.89
CA ALA A 549 -22.56 12.31 12.81
C ALA A 549 -21.08 11.91 12.89
N MET A 550 -20.38 11.95 11.75
CA MET A 550 -18.94 11.70 11.71
C MET A 550 -18.14 12.81 12.41
N GLN A 551 -18.46 14.07 12.16
CA GLN A 551 -17.84 15.22 12.83
C GLN A 551 -17.95 15.10 14.37
N ARG A 552 -19.12 14.69 14.88
CA ARG A 552 -19.32 14.41 16.31
C ARG A 552 -18.48 13.25 16.82
N CYS A 553 -18.20 12.23 16.00
CA CYS A 553 -17.26 11.15 16.38
C CYS A 553 -15.84 11.69 16.54
N PHE A 554 -15.37 12.54 15.63
CA PHE A 554 -14.06 13.17 15.74
C PHE A 554 -13.95 14.14 16.92
N SER A 555 -15.01 14.91 17.21
CA SER A 555 -15.09 15.75 18.41
C SER A 555 -14.91 14.93 19.70
N ARG A 556 -15.61 13.79 19.82
CA ARG A 556 -15.43 12.87 20.95
C ARG A 556 -14.03 12.28 21.03
N LEU A 557 -13.44 11.92 19.88
CA LEU A 557 -12.07 11.42 19.83
C LEU A 557 -11.09 12.50 20.32
N LEU A 558 -11.22 13.74 19.85
CA LEU A 558 -10.38 14.85 20.26
C LEU A 558 -10.49 15.12 21.77
N ASP A 559 -11.70 15.09 22.33
CA ASP A 559 -11.91 15.27 23.77
C ASP A 559 -11.34 14.11 24.61
N ALA A 560 -11.44 12.88 24.12
CA ALA A 560 -10.81 11.72 24.77
C ALA A 560 -9.28 11.86 24.78
N LEU A 561 -8.68 12.27 23.66
CA LEU A 561 -7.23 12.44 23.52
C LEU A 561 -6.67 13.51 24.45
N LYS A 562 -7.42 14.58 24.77
CA LYS A 562 -6.96 15.61 25.74
C LYS A 562 -6.62 15.04 27.13
N LYS A 563 -7.10 13.85 27.46
CA LYS A 563 -6.80 13.16 28.74
C LYS A 563 -5.51 12.34 28.67
N GLU A 564 -5.10 11.92 27.46
CA GLU A 564 -4.01 10.98 27.20
C GLU A 564 -2.73 11.67 26.68
N LEU A 565 -2.90 12.83 26.06
CA LEU A 565 -1.86 13.68 25.49
C LEU A 565 -1.39 14.73 26.49
#